data_AF-A0AAY5L7G8-F1
#
_entry.id   AF-A0AAY5L7G8-F1
#
_cell.length_a   1.000
_cell.length_b   1.000
_cell.length_c   1.000
_cell.angle_alpha   90.00
_cell.angle_beta   90.00
_cell.angle_gamma   90.00
#
_symmetry.space_group_name_H-M   'P 1'
#
loop_
_entity.id
_entity.type
_entity.pdbx_description
1 polymer ?
#
loop_
_entity_poly.entity_id
_entity_poly.type
_entity_poly.pdbx_seq_one_letter_code
_entity_poly.pdbx_strand_id
1 'polypeptide(L)'
;MDQNPAVLLLKPAHVQARLKFANDNLDDPEVEWEKVMWSDEIKIELFGLNSTRRVWRKKKDEYNPKNTIPTVKHGGGNIILWGCFSAKGTRRLHCIEWRMDGAMYRKILANNLLPSVRALKMGRGWVFQHDNDSKHTPRATKEWLRKKHLKVLEWPIQSPDLHPIENLWRELKIRIAQRQPRNLKDLEKVCMEEWAKIPAAVCANLVKNYRKRMMSVIANKGFCTKY
;
A
#
# COMPACT_ATOMS: atom_id res chain seq x y z
N MET A 1 -23.00 4.73 -17.01
CA MET A 1 -23.14 3.45 -16.28
C MET A 1 -22.11 3.48 -15.19
N ASP A 2 -22.54 3.79 -13.97
CA ASP A 2 -21.69 3.73 -12.79
C ASP A 2 -21.39 2.26 -12.50
N GLN A 3 -20.11 1.89 -12.59
CA GLN A 3 -19.68 0.60 -12.09
C GLN A 3 -19.81 0.64 -10.56
N ASN A 4 -20.63 -0.25 -10.01
CA ASN A 4 -20.63 -0.53 -8.58
C ASN A 4 -19.17 -0.84 -8.18
N PRO A 5 -18.58 -0.15 -7.19
CA PRO A 5 -17.22 -0.44 -6.79
C PRO A 5 -17.14 -1.89 -6.36
N ALA A 6 -16.09 -2.61 -6.79
CA ALA A 6 -15.82 -3.95 -6.30
C ALA A 6 -15.53 -3.87 -4.80
N VAL A 7 -16.53 -4.18 -3.97
CA VAL A 7 -16.39 -4.18 -2.51
C VAL A 7 -15.80 -5.51 -2.08
N LEU A 8 -14.77 -5.49 -1.23
CA LEU A 8 -14.21 -6.70 -0.62
C LEU A 8 -15.31 -7.49 0.09
N LEU A 9 -15.41 -8.78 -0.22
CA LEU A 9 -16.35 -9.67 0.46
C LEU A 9 -15.84 -9.97 1.88
N LEU A 10 -16.35 -9.22 2.86
CA LEU A 10 -16.02 -9.40 4.27
C LEU A 10 -16.91 -10.47 4.92
N LYS A 11 -16.28 -11.47 5.53
CA LYS A 11 -16.98 -12.43 6.39
C LYS A 11 -17.36 -11.76 7.73
N PRO A 12 -18.38 -12.24 8.46
CA PRO A 12 -18.76 -11.68 9.76
C PRO A 12 -17.60 -11.56 10.75
N ALA A 13 -16.69 -12.55 10.78
CA ALA A 13 -15.48 -12.50 11.60
C ALA A 13 -14.54 -11.35 11.22
N HIS A 14 -14.41 -11.01 9.94
CA HIS A 14 -13.58 -9.89 9.48
C HIS A 14 -14.19 -8.56 9.92
N VAL A 15 -15.52 -8.43 9.80
CA VAL A 15 -16.27 -7.23 10.26
C VAL A 15 -16.08 -7.01 11.76
N GLN A 16 -16.19 -8.08 12.57
CA GLN A 16 -15.96 -8.01 14.01
C GLN A 16 -14.51 -7.65 14.36
N ALA A 17 -13.52 -8.26 13.69
CA ALA A 17 -12.11 -7.93 13.92
C ALA A 17 -11.79 -6.47 13.57
N ARG A 18 -12.38 -5.95 12.48
CA ARG A 18 -12.26 -4.54 12.08
C ARG A 18 -12.89 -3.60 13.10
N LEU A 19 -14.07 -3.93 13.62
CA LEU A 19 -14.71 -3.16 14.69
C LEU A 19 -13.88 -3.16 15.97
N LYS A 20 -13.39 -4.34 16.39
CA LYS A 20 -12.52 -4.46 17.56
C LYS A 20 -11.28 -3.59 17.39
N PHE A 21 -10.56 -3.72 16.27
CA PHE A 21 -9.40 -2.88 15.98
C PHE A 21 -9.74 -1.39 16.02
N ALA A 22 -10.82 -0.96 15.36
CA ALA A 22 -11.19 0.45 15.32
C ALA A 22 -11.58 1.00 16.70
N ASN A 23 -12.30 0.23 17.53
CA ASN A 23 -12.68 0.64 18.88
C ASN A 23 -11.48 0.68 19.83
N ASP A 24 -10.65 -0.37 19.83
CA ASP A 24 -9.51 -0.50 20.74
C ASP A 24 -8.46 0.60 20.53
N ASN A 25 -8.33 1.11 19.30
CA ASN A 25 -7.30 2.09 18.93
C ASN A 25 -7.90 3.49 18.64
N LEU A 26 -9.21 3.70 18.84
CA LEU A 26 -9.88 4.97 18.49
C LEU A 26 -9.28 6.15 19.28
N ASP A 27 -9.04 5.92 20.56
CA ASP A 27 -8.58 6.92 21.51
C ASP A 27 -7.07 6.99 21.66
N ASP A 28 -6.33 6.19 20.88
CA ASP A 28 -4.88 6.30 20.80
C ASP A 28 -4.47 7.69 20.32
N PRO A 29 -3.53 8.34 21.02
CA PRO A 29 -3.08 9.66 20.62
C PRO A 29 -2.28 9.58 19.31
N GLU A 30 -2.28 10.67 18.54
CA GLU A 30 -1.62 10.76 17.23
C GLU A 30 -0.15 10.29 17.26
N VAL A 31 0.55 10.58 18.37
CA VAL A 31 1.94 10.20 18.60
C VAL A 31 2.19 8.69 18.61
N GLU A 32 1.19 7.85 18.90
CA GLU A 32 1.34 6.39 18.78
C GLU A 32 1.37 5.96 17.32
N TRP A 33 0.56 6.59 16.46
CA TRP A 33 0.54 6.32 15.03
C TRP A 33 1.79 6.82 14.31
N GLU A 34 2.43 7.88 14.80
CA GLU A 34 3.73 8.35 14.31
C GLU A 34 4.86 7.34 14.54
N LYS A 35 4.70 6.45 15.53
CA LYS A 35 5.66 5.36 15.83
C LYS A 35 5.45 4.14 14.94
N VAL A 36 4.42 4.10 14.11
CA VAL A 36 4.14 2.97 13.21
C VAL A 36 4.97 3.09 11.93
N MET A 37 5.66 2.01 11.59
CA MET A 37 6.27 1.79 10.30
C MET A 37 5.34 0.93 9.46
N TRP A 38 4.67 1.56 8.50
CA TRP A 38 3.75 0.91 7.58
C TRP A 38 4.53 0.28 6.43
N SER A 39 4.15 -0.92 6.01
CA SER A 39 4.76 -1.58 4.85
C SER A 39 3.77 -2.43 4.10
N ASP A 40 3.98 -2.56 2.79
CA ASP A 40 3.11 -3.31 1.90
C ASP A 40 3.79 -3.59 0.56
N GLU A 41 3.19 -4.47 -0.24
CA GLU A 41 3.59 -4.77 -1.60
C GLU A 41 2.57 -4.24 -2.63
N ILE A 42 3.08 -3.66 -3.72
CA ILE A 42 2.25 -3.25 -4.85
C ILE A 42 2.72 -3.85 -6.16
N LYS A 43 1.76 -4.35 -6.94
CA LYS A 43 1.96 -4.69 -8.35
C LYS A 43 1.70 -3.46 -9.22
N ILE A 44 2.66 -3.10 -10.07
CA ILE A 44 2.53 -2.02 -11.06
C ILE A 44 2.72 -2.61 -12.47
N GLU A 45 1.71 -2.43 -13.31
CA GLU A 45 1.70 -2.91 -14.69
C GLU A 45 2.22 -1.83 -15.64
N LEU A 46 3.04 -2.22 -16.63
CA LEU A 46 3.64 -1.29 -17.58
C LEU A 46 2.59 -0.58 -18.44
N PHE A 47 1.62 -1.32 -18.97
CA PHE A 47 0.48 -0.79 -19.71
C PHE A 47 -0.84 -1.00 -18.98
N GLY A 48 -0.80 -1.08 -17.65
CA GLY A 48 -2.01 -1.12 -16.83
C GLY A 48 -2.78 0.20 -16.95
N LEU A 49 -4.11 0.13 -16.84
CA LEU A 49 -4.98 1.29 -16.70
C LEU A 49 -4.75 1.92 -15.31
N ASN A 50 -3.57 2.51 -15.08
CA ASN A 50 -3.17 3.14 -13.83
C ASN A 50 -3.89 4.48 -13.59
N SER A 51 -4.69 4.93 -14.57
CA SER A 51 -5.55 6.10 -14.49
C SER A 51 -6.77 5.90 -15.40
N THR A 52 -7.96 6.25 -14.92
CA THR A 52 -9.16 6.34 -15.75
C THR A 52 -8.98 7.50 -16.73
N ARG A 53 -8.68 7.21 -18.00
CA ARG A 53 -8.66 8.21 -19.07
C ARG A 53 -10.08 8.37 -19.64
N ARG A 54 -10.66 9.56 -19.47
CA ARG A 54 -11.91 9.93 -20.15
C ARG A 54 -11.58 10.45 -21.54
N VAL A 55 -12.27 9.92 -22.55
CA VAL A 55 -12.16 10.35 -23.95
C VAL A 55 -13.49 10.96 -24.37
N TRP A 56 -13.46 12.16 -24.94
CA TRP A 56 -14.61 12.77 -25.59
C TRP A 56 -14.67 12.32 -27.05
N ARG A 57 -15.80 11.75 -27.50
CA ARG A 57 -15.97 11.28 -28.89
C ARG A 57 -17.36 11.54 -29.43
N LYS A 58 -17.48 11.68 -30.75
CA LYS A 58 -18.77 11.75 -31.46
C LYS A 58 -19.38 10.36 -31.62
N LYS A 59 -20.69 10.30 -31.86
CA LYS A 59 -21.43 9.05 -32.14
C LYS A 59 -20.82 8.40 -33.40
N LYS A 60 -20.48 7.11 -33.32
CA LYS A 60 -19.80 6.27 -34.34
C LYS A 60 -18.26 6.35 -34.43
N ASP A 61 -17.58 7.19 -33.65
CA ASP A 61 -16.11 7.26 -33.63
C ASP A 61 -15.46 6.33 -32.57
N GLU A 62 -16.13 5.25 -32.20
CA GLU A 62 -15.76 4.41 -31.05
C GLU A 62 -14.46 3.62 -31.25
N TYR A 63 -14.14 3.24 -32.49
CA TYR A 63 -12.92 2.50 -32.84
C TYR A 63 -11.82 3.38 -33.44
N ASN A 64 -12.01 4.70 -33.48
CA ASN A 64 -10.95 5.60 -33.96
C ASN A 64 -9.73 5.45 -33.03
N PRO A 65 -8.50 5.21 -33.54
CA PRO A 65 -7.30 5.10 -32.72
C PRO A 65 -7.04 6.28 -31.77
N LYS A 66 -7.56 7.48 -32.09
CA LYS A 66 -7.51 8.66 -31.21
C LYS A 66 -8.45 8.56 -30.00
N ASN A 67 -9.45 7.68 -30.08
CA ASN A 67 -10.49 7.46 -29.09
C ASN A 67 -10.39 6.10 -28.39
N THR A 68 -9.41 5.28 -28.76
CA THR A 68 -9.11 4.00 -28.12
C THR A 68 -7.85 4.13 -27.27
N ILE A 69 -7.75 3.29 -26.25
CA ILE A 69 -6.54 3.16 -25.45
C ILE A 69 -5.82 1.92 -25.99
N PRO A 70 -4.61 2.04 -26.56
CA PRO A 70 -3.83 0.89 -26.98
C PRO A 70 -3.61 -0.04 -25.79
N THR A 71 -3.95 -1.31 -25.95
CA THR A 71 -3.71 -2.38 -24.97
C THR A 71 -2.82 -3.42 -25.61
N VAL A 72 -1.94 -4.03 -24.83
CA VAL A 72 -1.15 -5.18 -25.27
C VAL A 72 -1.72 -6.45 -24.63
N LYS A 73 -1.77 -7.55 -25.38
CA LYS A 73 -2.38 -8.83 -24.96
C LYS A 73 -1.89 -9.38 -23.61
N HIS A 74 -0.74 -8.91 -23.11
CA HIS A 74 -0.14 -9.32 -21.82
C HIS A 74 0.27 -8.16 -20.89
N GLY A 75 -0.33 -6.97 -21.04
CA GLY A 75 -0.07 -5.81 -20.16
C GLY A 75 1.36 -5.25 -20.18
N GLY A 76 2.25 -5.78 -21.03
CA GLY A 76 3.67 -5.38 -21.15
C GLY A 76 4.55 -5.82 -19.99
N GLY A 77 4.05 -6.73 -19.16
CA GLY A 77 4.70 -7.12 -17.91
C GLY A 77 4.33 -6.23 -16.73
N ASN A 78 4.81 -6.62 -15.56
CA ASN A 78 4.61 -5.91 -14.31
C ASN A 78 5.85 -6.03 -13.43
N ILE A 79 5.96 -5.11 -12.49
CA ILE A 79 6.91 -5.20 -11.38
C ILE A 79 6.13 -5.27 -10.08
N ILE A 80 6.69 -5.98 -9.09
CA ILE A 80 6.17 -6.00 -7.72
C ILE A 80 7.18 -5.25 -6.86
N LEU A 81 6.68 -4.28 -6.09
CA LEU A 81 7.50 -3.41 -5.26
C LEU A 81 7.09 -3.62 -3.81
N TRP A 82 8.06 -3.79 -2.92
CA TRP A 82 7.87 -3.62 -1.47
C TRP A 82 8.27 -2.21 -1.08
N GLY A 83 7.46 -1.53 -0.28
CA GLY A 83 7.85 -0.24 0.28
C GLY A 83 7.38 -0.05 1.70
N CYS A 84 7.94 0.96 2.35
CA CYS A 84 7.57 1.34 3.70
C CYS A 84 7.62 2.85 3.91
N PHE A 85 6.81 3.33 4.85
CA PHE A 85 6.79 4.73 5.26
C PHE A 85 6.37 4.89 6.72
N SER A 86 6.70 6.04 7.31
CA SER A 86 6.11 6.49 8.56
C SER A 86 5.68 7.96 8.44
N ALA A 87 5.16 8.57 9.50
CA ALA A 87 4.84 9.99 9.52
C ALA A 87 6.04 10.88 9.10
N LYS A 88 7.28 10.38 9.26
CA LYS A 88 8.52 11.08 8.90
C LYS A 88 8.86 11.04 7.40
N GLY A 89 8.12 10.28 6.60
CA GLY A 89 8.32 10.19 5.15
C GLY A 89 8.42 8.75 4.63
N THR A 90 8.55 8.63 3.31
CA THR A 90 8.81 7.38 2.60
C THR A 90 10.22 6.89 2.85
N ARG A 91 10.42 5.57 2.72
CA ARG A 91 11.77 4.99 2.78
C ARG A 91 12.04 3.97 1.69
N ARG A 92 12.80 2.91 1.94
CA ARG A 92 13.28 2.04 0.86
C ARG A 92 12.10 1.47 0.08
N LEU A 93 12.19 1.56 -1.25
CA LEU A 93 11.34 0.88 -2.21
C LEU A 93 12.21 -0.21 -2.86
N HIS A 94 11.74 -1.45 -2.87
CA HIS A 94 12.51 -2.60 -3.31
C HIS A 94 11.74 -3.39 -4.36
N CYS A 95 12.35 -3.57 -5.53
CA CYS A 95 11.80 -4.43 -6.58
C CYS A 95 11.97 -5.90 -6.21
N ILE A 96 10.88 -6.65 -6.31
CA ILE A 96 10.81 -8.09 -6.03
C ILE A 96 10.88 -8.82 -7.37
N GLU A 97 12.04 -9.40 -7.66
CA GLU A 97 12.33 -10.03 -8.94
C GLU A 97 11.65 -11.41 -9.11
N TRP A 98 11.35 -12.09 -8.01
CA TRP A 98 10.88 -13.48 -8.01
C TRP A 98 9.61 -13.66 -7.18
N ARG A 99 8.97 -14.82 -7.34
CA ARG A 99 7.82 -15.18 -6.49
C ARG A 99 8.25 -15.17 -5.03
N MET A 100 7.69 -14.25 -4.25
CA MET A 100 8.03 -14.10 -2.85
C MET A 100 7.58 -15.32 -2.04
N ASP A 101 8.52 -15.90 -1.28
CA ASP A 101 8.25 -16.86 -0.22
C ASP A 101 8.56 -16.24 1.16
N GLY A 102 8.29 -16.97 2.24
CA GLY A 102 8.56 -16.47 3.59
C GLY A 102 10.04 -16.20 3.88
N ALA A 103 10.98 -16.88 3.21
CA ALA A 103 12.41 -16.67 3.40
C ALA A 103 12.89 -15.39 2.72
N MET A 104 12.46 -15.18 1.47
CA MET A 104 12.66 -13.95 0.73
C MET A 104 12.04 -12.76 1.47
N TYR A 105 10.82 -12.90 2.00
CA TYR A 105 10.19 -11.86 2.80
C TYR A 105 11.04 -11.45 4.01
N ARG A 106 11.54 -12.41 4.81
CA ARG A 106 12.45 -12.11 5.93
C ARG A 106 13.72 -11.40 5.48
N LYS A 107 14.26 -11.74 4.31
CA LYS A 107 15.43 -11.09 3.72
C LYS A 107 15.12 -9.64 3.30
N ILE A 108 13.94 -9.40 2.73
CA ILE A 108 13.45 -8.06 2.40
C ILE A 108 13.33 -7.23 3.68
N LEU A 109 12.72 -7.76 4.75
CA LEU A 109 12.64 -7.05 6.03
C LEU A 109 14.03 -6.75 6.61
N ALA A 110 14.94 -7.72 6.62
CA ALA A 110 16.30 -7.53 7.12
C ALA A 110 17.06 -6.42 6.36
N ASN A 111 16.95 -6.42 5.03
CA ASN A 111 17.72 -5.54 4.15
C ASN A 111 17.07 -4.18 3.92
N ASN A 112 15.75 -4.05 4.12
CA ASN A 112 15.01 -2.84 3.79
C ASN A 112 14.30 -2.21 4.99
N LEU A 113 13.60 -2.98 5.84
CA LEU A 113 12.87 -2.43 6.99
C LEU A 113 13.81 -1.83 8.03
N LEU A 114 14.77 -2.62 8.54
CA LEU A 114 15.64 -2.16 9.63
C LEU A 114 16.51 -0.95 9.22
N PRO A 115 17.12 -0.92 8.01
CA PRO A 115 17.79 0.28 7.55
C PRO A 115 16.85 1.47 7.40
N SER A 116 15.58 1.24 7.00
CA SER A 116 14.59 2.31 6.85
C SER A 116 14.22 2.96 8.18
N VAL A 117 13.99 2.16 9.22
CA VAL A 117 13.72 2.63 10.59
C VAL A 117 14.86 3.52 11.10
N ARG A 118 16.11 3.06 10.93
CA ARG A 118 17.31 3.83 11.32
C ARG A 118 17.41 5.14 10.56
N ALA A 119 17.18 5.09 9.25
CA ALA A 119 17.36 6.24 8.39
C ALA A 119 16.25 7.29 8.55
N LEU A 120 15.04 6.90 8.98
CA LEU A 120 13.99 7.81 9.45
C LEU A 120 14.21 8.31 10.89
N LYS A 121 15.25 7.83 11.59
CA LYS A 121 15.51 8.12 13.00
C LYS A 121 14.25 7.89 13.85
N MET A 122 13.60 6.74 13.66
CA MET A 122 12.43 6.40 14.48
C MET A 122 12.83 6.23 15.95
N GLY A 123 11.98 6.70 16.85
CA GLY A 123 12.22 6.63 18.29
C GLY A 123 12.19 5.20 18.82
N ARG A 124 12.46 5.06 20.12
CA ARG A 124 12.24 3.80 20.84
C ARG A 124 10.75 3.44 20.82
N GLY A 125 10.45 2.15 20.82
CA GLY A 125 9.07 1.65 20.86
C GLY A 125 8.30 1.78 19.54
N TRP A 126 8.99 1.94 18.41
CA TRP A 126 8.34 1.86 17.10
C TRP A 126 7.66 0.51 16.88
N VAL A 127 6.58 0.53 16.11
CA VAL A 127 5.75 -0.65 15.83
C VAL A 127 5.80 -0.93 14.35
N PHE A 128 6.00 -2.20 13.98
CA PHE A 128 5.96 -2.66 12.61
C PHE A 128 4.53 -3.02 12.22
N GLN A 129 4.05 -2.49 11.10
CA GLN A 129 2.80 -2.94 10.50
C GLN A 129 3.09 -3.64 9.15
N HIS A 130 2.48 -4.81 9.01
CA HIS A 130 2.37 -5.56 7.77
C HIS A 130 1.01 -6.25 7.74
N ASP A 131 0.54 -6.66 6.56
CA ASP A 131 -0.73 -7.36 6.45
C ASP A 131 -0.63 -8.84 6.90
N ASN A 132 -1.79 -9.49 6.99
CA ASN A 132 -1.89 -10.91 7.36
C ASN A 132 -1.85 -11.84 6.13
N ASP A 133 -1.15 -11.49 5.05
CA ASP A 133 -0.99 -12.40 3.90
C ASP A 133 -0.38 -13.73 4.38
N SER A 134 -0.80 -14.84 3.77
CA SER A 134 -0.32 -16.17 4.10
C SER A 134 1.20 -16.31 3.96
N LYS A 135 1.83 -15.46 3.13
CA LYS A 135 3.29 -15.35 2.99
C LYS A 135 3.97 -14.69 4.19
N HIS A 136 3.26 -13.83 4.92
CA HIS A 136 3.77 -13.07 6.06
C HIS A 136 3.56 -13.80 7.39
N THR A 137 2.54 -14.65 7.45
CA THR A 137 2.13 -15.40 8.64
C THR A 137 2.78 -16.77 8.90
N PRO A 138 3.77 -17.30 8.13
CA PRO A 138 4.44 -18.54 8.48
C PRO A 138 5.07 -18.46 9.88
N ARG A 139 5.05 -19.59 10.60
CA ARG A 139 5.65 -19.70 11.94
C ARG A 139 7.09 -19.16 11.99
N ALA A 140 7.88 -19.47 10.96
CA ALA A 140 9.26 -18.98 10.84
C ALA A 140 9.37 -17.45 10.76
N THR A 141 8.40 -16.77 10.13
CA THR A 141 8.38 -15.30 10.05
C THR A 141 8.02 -14.70 11.41
N LYS A 142 7.01 -15.24 12.10
CA LYS A 142 6.66 -14.82 13.47
C LYS A 142 7.83 -15.02 14.44
N GLU A 143 8.50 -16.15 14.37
CA GLU A 143 9.69 -16.44 15.18
C GLU A 143 10.85 -15.50 14.86
N TRP A 144 11.07 -15.15 13.59
CA TRP A 144 12.09 -14.19 13.18
C TRP A 144 11.80 -12.78 13.72
N LEU A 145 10.56 -12.29 13.61
CA LEU A 145 10.13 -11.00 14.16
C LEU A 145 10.37 -10.96 15.67
N ARG A 146 10.01 -12.03 16.38
CA ARG A 146 10.27 -12.19 17.82
C ARG A 146 11.77 -12.16 18.16
N LYS A 147 12.60 -12.91 17.42
CA LYS A 147 14.07 -12.94 17.59
C LYS A 147 14.71 -11.57 17.31
N LYS A 148 14.11 -10.75 16.46
CA LYS A 148 14.54 -9.37 16.17
C LYS A 148 13.96 -8.34 17.14
N HIS A 149 13.18 -8.77 18.13
CA HIS A 149 12.50 -7.91 19.11
C HIS A 149 11.61 -6.84 18.44
N LEU A 150 10.96 -7.21 17.33
CA LEU A 150 10.06 -6.31 16.61
C LEU A 150 8.65 -6.42 17.20
N LYS A 151 8.13 -5.28 17.68
CA LYS A 151 6.72 -5.16 18.05
C LYS A 151 5.89 -5.04 16.77
N VAL A 152 4.92 -5.94 16.59
CA VAL A 152 4.04 -5.96 15.42
C VAL A 152 2.67 -5.42 15.81
N LEU A 153 2.11 -4.55 14.97
CA LEU A 153 0.75 -4.04 15.14
C LEU A 153 -0.26 -5.16 14.87
N GLU A 154 -1.21 -5.36 15.78
CA GLU A 154 -2.34 -6.25 15.52
C GLU A 154 -3.15 -5.68 14.35
N TRP A 155 -3.39 -6.48 13.31
CA TRP A 155 -4.02 -6.01 12.09
C TRP A 155 -5.26 -6.84 11.75
N PRO A 156 -6.40 -6.23 11.39
CA PRO A 156 -7.55 -6.96 10.91
C PRO A 156 -7.33 -7.46 9.47
N ILE A 157 -7.73 -8.71 9.20
CA ILE A 157 -7.64 -9.31 7.86
C ILE A 157 -8.49 -8.51 6.85
N GLN A 158 -8.09 -8.47 5.57
CA GLN A 158 -8.83 -7.83 4.48
C GLN A 158 -9.21 -6.36 4.74
N SER A 159 -8.24 -5.57 5.21
CA SER A 159 -8.47 -4.17 5.58
C SER A 159 -7.57 -3.17 4.86
N PRO A 160 -7.54 -3.15 3.51
CA PRO A 160 -6.72 -2.20 2.77
C PRO A 160 -7.16 -0.74 2.98
N ASP A 161 -8.44 -0.49 3.24
CA ASP A 161 -8.96 0.84 3.56
C ASP A 161 -8.46 1.39 4.90
N LEU A 162 -8.03 0.51 5.80
CA LEU A 162 -7.29 0.90 7.00
C LEU A 162 -5.81 1.17 6.69
N HIS A 163 -5.24 0.65 5.61
CA HIS A 163 -3.82 0.76 5.32
C HIS A 163 -3.47 2.10 4.64
N PRO A 164 -2.71 3.00 5.30
CA PRO A 164 -2.50 4.34 4.76
C PRO A 164 -1.50 4.38 3.60
N ILE A 165 -0.72 3.31 3.40
CA ILE A 165 0.21 3.19 2.28
C ILE A 165 -0.51 3.06 0.93
N GLU A 166 -1.77 2.59 0.93
CA GLU A 166 -2.59 2.49 -0.28
C GLU A 166 -2.81 3.87 -0.93
N ASN A 167 -2.84 4.94 -0.13
CA ASN A 167 -2.90 6.29 -0.65
C ASN A 167 -1.57 6.72 -1.29
N LEU A 168 -0.43 6.27 -0.74
CA LEU A 168 0.89 6.52 -1.34
C LEU A 168 1.07 5.73 -2.62
N TRP A 169 0.58 4.50 -2.68
CA TRP A 169 0.47 3.69 -3.88
C TRP A 169 -0.36 4.34 -4.97
N ARG A 170 -1.52 4.90 -4.61
CA ARG A 170 -2.33 5.67 -5.54
C ARG A 170 -1.59 6.90 -6.08
N GLU A 171 -0.95 7.68 -5.20
CA GLU A 171 -0.15 8.84 -5.58
C GLU A 171 1.01 8.45 -6.52
N LEU A 172 1.73 7.38 -6.18
CA LEU A 172 2.82 6.83 -6.98
C LEU A 172 2.34 6.43 -8.38
N LYS A 173 1.21 5.71 -8.49
CA LYS A 173 0.61 5.32 -9.78
C LYS A 173 0.26 6.53 -10.65
N ILE A 174 -0.26 7.61 -10.06
CA ILE A 174 -0.58 8.85 -10.78
C ILE A 174 0.71 9.48 -11.34
N ARG A 175 1.77 9.57 -10.52
CA ARG A 175 3.08 10.13 -10.96
C ARG A 175 3.74 9.30 -12.05
N ILE A 176 3.72 7.97 -11.92
CA ILE A 176 4.22 7.05 -12.95
C ILE A 176 3.46 7.23 -14.27
N ALA A 177 2.13 7.36 -14.22
CA ALA A 177 1.31 7.54 -15.41
C ALA A 177 1.64 8.84 -16.17
N GLN A 178 2.04 9.90 -15.47
CA GLN A 178 2.49 11.16 -16.08
C GLN A 178 3.84 11.00 -16.81
N ARG A 179 4.71 10.12 -16.31
CA ARG A 179 6.04 9.83 -16.86
C ARG A 179 6.03 8.89 -18.08
N GLN A 180 4.97 8.10 -18.25
CA GLN A 180 4.76 7.17 -19.38
C GLN A 180 5.97 6.26 -19.67
N PRO A 181 6.40 5.42 -18.71
CA PRO A 181 7.52 4.52 -18.93
C PRO A 181 7.24 3.52 -20.06
N ARG A 182 8.27 3.21 -20.85
CA ARG A 182 8.11 2.41 -22.09
C ARG A 182 8.53 0.94 -21.98
N ASN A 183 9.26 0.59 -20.94
CA ASN A 183 9.71 -0.78 -20.67
C ASN A 183 9.86 -1.00 -19.15
N LEU A 184 10.08 -2.24 -18.71
CA LEU A 184 10.14 -2.58 -17.29
C LEU A 184 11.31 -1.92 -16.53
N LYS A 185 12.47 -1.75 -17.17
CA LYS A 185 13.63 -1.08 -16.55
C LYS A 185 13.34 0.40 -16.31
N ASP A 186 12.73 1.06 -17.29
CA ASP A 186 12.30 2.45 -17.19
C ASP A 186 11.16 2.61 -16.16
N LEU A 187 10.21 1.67 -16.12
CA LEU A 187 9.15 1.63 -15.12
C LEU A 187 9.73 1.55 -13.70
N GLU A 188 10.65 0.61 -13.44
CA GLU A 188 11.31 0.47 -12.14
C GLU A 188 12.04 1.75 -11.74
N LYS A 189 12.83 2.33 -12.66
CA LYS A 189 13.54 3.59 -12.43
C LYS A 189 12.57 4.73 -12.08
N VAL A 190 11.51 4.91 -12.85
CA VAL A 190 10.48 5.93 -12.60
C VAL A 190 9.80 5.71 -11.25
N CYS A 191 9.52 4.46 -10.87
CA CYS A 191 8.95 4.16 -9.55
C CYS A 191 9.88 4.62 -8.42
N MET A 192 11.17 4.32 -8.53
CA MET A 192 12.17 4.74 -7.52
C MET A 192 12.29 6.26 -7.43
N GLU A 193 12.36 6.95 -8.57
CA GLU A 193 12.46 8.42 -8.64
C GLU A 193 11.21 9.10 -8.07
N GLU A 194 10.01 8.67 -8.46
CA GLU A 194 8.77 9.30 -8.01
C GLU A 194 8.45 9.00 -6.55
N TRP A 195 8.78 7.80 -6.07
CA TRP A 195 8.66 7.46 -4.65
C TRP A 195 9.56 8.32 -3.76
N ALA A 196 10.80 8.59 -4.19
CA ALA A 196 11.72 9.47 -3.48
C ALA A 196 11.27 10.95 -3.48
N LYS A 197 10.44 11.35 -4.45
CA LYS A 197 9.87 12.70 -4.54
C LYS A 197 8.59 12.90 -3.73
N ILE A 198 8.02 11.85 -3.13
CA ILE A 198 6.85 11.98 -2.27
C ILE A 198 7.24 12.80 -1.03
N PRO A 199 6.64 13.99 -0.80
CA PRO A 199 7.04 14.83 0.32
C PRO A 199 6.69 14.17 1.67
N ALA A 200 7.57 14.33 2.67
CA ALA A 200 7.31 13.86 4.02
C ALA A 200 6.00 14.42 4.62
N ALA A 201 5.61 15.64 4.22
CA ALA A 201 4.34 16.24 4.62
C ALA A 201 3.10 15.43 4.18
N VAL A 202 3.17 14.74 3.03
CA VAL A 202 2.09 13.84 2.58
C VAL A 202 1.97 12.66 3.54
N CYS A 203 3.10 12.04 3.90
CA CYS A 203 3.15 10.95 4.87
C CYS A 203 2.65 11.37 6.25
N ALA A 204 3.12 12.52 6.76
CA ALA A 204 2.67 13.07 8.04
C ALA A 204 1.16 13.30 8.04
N ASN A 205 0.60 13.88 6.97
CA ASN A 205 -0.84 14.13 6.88
C ASN A 205 -1.67 12.85 6.82
N LEU A 206 -1.17 11.77 6.19
CA LEU A 206 -1.85 10.47 6.19
C LEU A 206 -1.95 9.87 7.59
N VAL A 207 -0.88 9.99 8.38
CA VAL A 207 -0.84 9.47 9.76
C VAL A 207 -1.65 10.36 10.71
N LYS A 208 -1.54 11.68 10.58
CA LYS A 208 -2.32 12.65 11.36
C LYS A 208 -3.83 12.43 11.26
N ASN A 209 -4.30 12.10 10.06
CA ASN A 209 -5.72 11.86 9.80
C ASN A 209 -6.14 10.40 10.01
N TYR A 210 -5.27 9.54 10.56
CA TYR A 210 -5.53 8.11 10.65
C TYR A 210 -6.76 7.78 11.51
N ARG A 211 -7.03 8.57 12.58
CA ARG A 211 -8.24 8.45 13.41
C ARG A 211 -9.54 8.47 12.60
N LYS A 212 -9.58 9.23 11.50
CA LYS A 212 -10.77 9.31 10.64
C LYS A 212 -11.09 7.99 9.94
N ARG A 213 -10.10 7.10 9.74
CA ARG A 213 -10.34 5.75 9.20
C ARG A 213 -11.07 4.88 10.22
N MET A 214 -10.60 4.89 11.46
CA MET A 214 -11.22 4.15 12.57
C MET A 214 -12.66 4.62 12.80
N MET A 215 -12.89 5.93 12.84
CA MET A 215 -14.24 6.50 12.92
C MET A 215 -15.13 6.03 11.77
N SER A 216 -14.59 5.97 10.54
CA SER A 216 -15.36 5.50 9.38
C SER A 216 -15.68 4.01 9.46
N VAL A 217 -14.79 3.18 10.02
CA VAL A 217 -15.05 1.75 10.25
C VAL A 217 -16.17 1.59 11.27
N ILE A 218 -16.13 2.32 12.38
CA ILE A 218 -17.17 2.29 13.42
C ILE A 218 -18.52 2.75 12.85
N ALA A 219 -18.53 3.88 12.15
CA ALA A 219 -19.75 4.42 11.50
C ALA A 219 -20.35 3.42 10.50
N ASN A 220 -19.49 2.72 9.75
CA ASN A 220 -19.91 1.68 8.81
C ASN A 220 -20.06 0.30 9.46
N LYS A 221 -20.13 0.19 10.79
CA LYS A 221 -20.33 -1.07 11.52
C LYS A 221 -19.35 -2.18 11.12
N GLY A 222 -18.10 -1.84 10.83
CA GLY A 222 -17.05 -2.77 10.45
C GLY A 222 -16.95 -3.08 8.96
N PHE A 223 -17.88 -2.59 8.12
CA PHE A 223 -17.82 -2.78 6.67
C PHE A 223 -16.77 -1.86 6.01
N CYS A 224 -16.63 -1.99 4.69
CA CYS A 224 -15.69 -1.18 3.91
C CYS A 224 -15.97 0.32 4.08
N THR A 225 -14.89 1.10 4.07
CA THR A 225 -14.95 2.56 4.15
C THR A 225 -14.60 3.20 2.81
N LYS A 226 -14.65 4.54 2.76
CA LYS A 226 -14.30 5.32 1.57
C LYS A 226 -12.79 5.43 1.30
N TYR A 227 -11.96 4.91 2.21
CA TYR A 227 -10.52 5.09 2.20
C TYR A 227 -9.81 4.08 1.31
#